data_AF-A0A7C2YAN2-F1
#
_entry.id   AF-A0A7C2YAN2-F1
#
_cell.length_a   1.000
_cell.length_b   1.000
_cell.length_c   1.000
_cell.angle_alpha   90.00
_cell.angle_beta   90.00
_cell.angle_gamma   90.00
#
_symmetry.space_group_name_H-M   'P 1'
#
loop_
_entity.id
_entity.type
_entity.pdbx_description
1 polymer ?
#
loop_
_entity_poly.entity_id
_entity_poly.type
_entity_poly.pdbx_seq_one_letter_code
_entity_poly.pdbx_strand_id
1 'polypeptide(L)'
;MAAPQGTHLRDLRRAEAIVEEEVARFQEWWQSLDVVPVIAALRQRAEEIRQRELERTLRRLPDLSPEERQRIEAMTMAIVNKLLHRPIARLKDGADIALYREVLSDLFGLSSEQPRK
;
A
#
# COMPACT_ATOMS: atom_id res chain seq x y z
N MET A 1 -36.79 46.93 18.54
CA MET A 1 -35.34 46.72 18.33
C MET A 1 -35.16 45.31 17.78
N ALA A 2 -34.91 45.15 16.48
CA ALA A 2 -34.75 43.84 15.85
C ALA A 2 -33.49 43.84 14.97
N ALA A 3 -32.44 43.19 15.47
CA ALA A 3 -31.38 42.59 14.67
C ALA A 3 -30.78 41.44 15.50
N PRO A 4 -30.25 40.35 14.91
CA PRO A 4 -30.03 40.12 13.48
C PRO A 4 -30.46 38.70 13.03
N GLN A 5 -31.45 38.60 12.12
CA GLN A 5 -31.70 37.35 11.36
C GLN A 5 -30.53 36.99 10.42
N GLY A 6 -29.61 37.94 10.18
CA GLY A 6 -28.41 37.73 9.36
C GLY A 6 -27.27 36.93 10.01
N THR A 7 -27.27 36.73 11.33
CA THR A 7 -26.19 36.00 12.04
C THR A 7 -26.35 34.49 11.87
N HIS A 8 -27.56 33.97 12.04
CA HIS A 8 -27.85 32.54 11.87
C HIS A 8 -27.53 32.03 10.46
N LEU A 9 -27.82 32.80 9.40
CA LEU A 9 -27.52 32.40 8.02
C LEU A 9 -26.00 32.40 7.74
N ARG A 10 -25.25 33.31 8.37
CA ARG A 10 -23.78 33.32 8.26
C ARG A 10 -23.16 32.15 9.02
N ASP A 11 -23.69 31.83 10.20
CA ASP A 11 -23.25 30.69 10.99
C ASP A 11 -23.58 29.37 10.28
N LEU A 12 -24.75 29.27 9.63
CA LEU A 12 -25.13 28.11 8.82
C LEU A 12 -24.15 27.90 7.66
N ARG A 13 -23.88 28.95 6.86
CA ARG A 13 -22.93 28.86 5.74
C ARG A 13 -21.52 28.50 6.19
N ARG A 14 -21.11 28.98 7.36
CA ARG A 14 -19.81 28.64 7.94
C ARG A 14 -19.77 27.17 8.37
N ALA A 15 -20.85 26.67 8.97
CA ALA A 15 -20.98 25.26 9.30
C ALA A 15 -21.00 24.38 8.04
N GLU A 16 -21.72 24.77 6.99
CA GLU A 16 -21.74 24.10 5.69
C GLU A 16 -20.34 24.02 5.07
N ALA A 17 -19.59 25.13 5.06
CA ALA A 17 -18.23 25.16 4.53
C ALA A 17 -17.26 24.23 5.30
N ILE A 18 -17.40 24.16 6.63
CA ILE A 18 -16.60 23.23 7.45
C ILE A 18 -16.97 21.78 7.10
N VAL A 19 -18.26 21.47 6.96
CA VAL A 19 -18.71 20.12 6.58
C VAL A 19 -18.20 19.74 5.20
N GLU A 20 -18.26 20.64 4.21
CA GLU A 20 -17.72 20.41 2.87
C GLU A 20 -16.21 20.13 2.89
N GLU A 21 -15.44 20.88 3.69
CA GLU A 21 -14.01 20.66 3.87
C GLU A 21 -13.71 19.29 4.50
N GLU A 22 -14.47 18.90 5.54
CA GLU A 22 -14.30 17.58 6.16
C GLU A 22 -14.71 16.44 5.24
N VAL A 23 -15.76 16.61 4.43
CA VAL A 23 -16.18 15.61 3.44
C VAL A 23 -15.10 15.43 2.39
N ALA A 24 -14.48 16.52 1.90
CA ALA A 24 -13.37 16.45 0.96
C ALA A 24 -12.17 15.71 1.58
N ARG A 25 -11.76 16.07 2.81
CA ARG A 25 -10.69 15.37 3.54
C ARG A 25 -10.98 13.88 3.71
N PHE A 26 -12.21 13.53 4.07
CA PHE A 26 -12.61 12.15 4.24
C PHE A 26 -12.55 11.37 2.93
N GLN A 27 -12.97 11.98 1.81
CA GLN A 27 -12.91 11.36 0.49
C GLN A 27 -11.47 11.11 0.03
N GLU A 28 -10.56 12.06 0.23
CA GLU A 28 -9.12 11.89 -0.06
C GLU A 28 -8.52 10.77 0.79
N TRP A 29 -8.82 10.75 2.09
CA TRP A 29 -8.39 9.67 2.98
C TRP A 29 -8.96 8.31 2.54
N TRP A 30 -10.25 8.24 2.20
CA TRP A 30 -10.88 7.00 1.76
C TRP A 30 -10.24 6.45 0.48
N GLN A 31 -10.00 7.31 -0.52
CA GLN A 31 -9.32 6.93 -1.76
C GLN A 31 -7.88 6.46 -1.51
N SER A 32 -7.19 7.02 -0.51
CA SER A 32 -5.85 6.56 -0.14
C SER A 32 -5.82 5.09 0.32
N LEU A 33 -6.95 4.52 0.76
CA LEU A 33 -7.03 3.13 1.22
C LEU A 33 -6.99 2.12 0.07
N ASP A 34 -7.27 2.52 -1.18
CA ASP A 34 -7.24 1.64 -2.36
C ASP A 34 -5.86 1.04 -2.62
N VAL A 35 -4.82 1.64 -2.06
CA VAL A 35 -3.43 1.19 -2.20
C VAL A 35 -3.08 0.00 -1.29
N VAL A 36 -3.84 -0.20 -0.21
CA VAL A 36 -3.61 -1.29 0.77
C VAL A 36 -3.59 -2.68 0.10
N PRO A 37 -4.60 -3.09 -0.68
CA PRO A 37 -4.58 -4.39 -1.36
C PRO A 37 -3.44 -4.52 -2.39
N VAL A 38 -3.03 -3.41 -3.03
CA VAL A 38 -1.90 -3.40 -3.99
C VAL A 38 -0.58 -3.69 -3.27
N ILE A 39 -0.34 -3.03 -2.13
CA ILE A 39 0.86 -3.27 -1.30
C ILE A 39 0.90 -4.70 -0.79
N ALA A 40 -0.25 -5.26 -0.39
CA ALA A 40 -0.34 -6.65 0.08
C ALA A 40 0.03 -7.64 -1.03
N ALA A 41 -0.55 -7.47 -2.23
CA ALA A 41 -0.26 -8.32 -3.39
C ALA A 41 1.22 -8.25 -3.79
N LEU A 42 1.81 -7.05 -3.81
CA LEU A 42 3.22 -6.85 -4.11
C LEU A 42 4.15 -7.57 -3.13
N ARG A 43 3.87 -7.47 -1.83
CA ARG A 43 4.64 -8.16 -0.78
C ARG A 43 4.53 -9.67 -0.90
N GLN A 44 3.32 -10.18 -1.10
CA GLN A 44 3.09 -11.61 -1.27
C GLN A 44 3.89 -12.16 -2.45
N ARG A 45 3.83 -11.46 -3.60
CA ARG A 45 4.54 -11.89 -4.80
C ARG A 45 6.06 -11.88 -4.62
N ALA A 46 6.61 -10.85 -3.98
CA ALA A 46 8.04 -10.79 -3.70
C ALA A 46 8.48 -11.92 -2.75
N GLU A 47 7.66 -12.24 -1.74
CA GLU A 47 7.93 -13.33 -0.81
C GLU A 47 7.88 -14.70 -1.51
N GLU A 48 6.92 -14.93 -2.40
CA GLU A 48 6.86 -16.15 -3.21
C GLU A 48 8.13 -16.34 -4.07
N ILE A 49 8.61 -15.27 -4.70
CA ILE A 49 9.86 -15.31 -5.48
C ILE A 49 11.03 -15.63 -4.56
N ARG A 50 11.14 -14.94 -3.42
CA ARG A 50 12.20 -15.14 -2.44
C ARG A 50 12.26 -16.58 -1.95
N GLN A 51 11.12 -17.14 -1.56
CA GLN A 51 11.02 -18.51 -1.03
C GLN A 51 11.40 -19.55 -2.09
N ARG A 52 10.93 -19.40 -3.34
CA ARG A 52 11.30 -20.32 -4.42
C ARG A 52 12.81 -20.33 -4.66
N GLU A 53 13.45 -19.16 -4.72
CA GLU A 53 14.89 -19.06 -4.95
C GLU A 53 15.70 -19.51 -3.73
N LEU A 54 15.24 -19.21 -2.51
CA LEU A 54 15.85 -19.68 -1.28
C LEU A 54 15.81 -21.21 -1.21
N GLU A 55 14.66 -21.82 -1.45
CA GLU A 55 14.51 -23.27 -1.43
C GLU A 55 15.40 -23.94 -2.49
N ARG A 56 15.42 -23.42 -3.72
CA ARG A 56 16.30 -23.91 -4.80
C ARG A 56 17.77 -23.84 -4.41
N THR A 57 18.19 -22.76 -3.76
CA THR A 57 19.57 -22.56 -3.31
C THR A 57 19.93 -23.51 -2.19
N LEU A 58 19.10 -23.62 -1.16
CA LEU A 58 19.34 -24.47 0.00
C LEU A 58 19.39 -25.96 -0.37
N ARG A 59 18.58 -26.41 -1.34
CA ARG A 59 18.66 -27.79 -1.87
C ARG A 59 20.03 -28.14 -2.46
N ARG A 60 20.81 -27.14 -2.90
CA ARG A 60 22.17 -27.33 -3.43
C ARG A 60 23.26 -27.19 -2.37
N LEU A 61 22.90 -26.85 -1.13
CA LEU A 61 23.81 -26.62 -0.01
C LEU A 61 23.36 -27.47 1.20
N PRO A 62 23.40 -28.81 1.10
CA PRO A 62 22.84 -29.70 2.12
C PRO A 62 23.61 -29.65 3.47
N ASP A 63 24.87 -29.25 3.44
CA ASP A 63 25.77 -29.28 4.61
C ASP A 63 25.75 -27.99 5.45
N LEU A 64 24.84 -27.05 5.15
CA LEU A 64 24.70 -25.82 5.92
C LEU A 64 24.20 -26.10 7.35
N SER A 65 24.84 -25.46 8.32
CA SER A 65 24.33 -25.43 9.68
C SER A 65 23.00 -24.66 9.76
N PRO A 66 22.18 -24.90 10.81
CA PRO A 66 20.96 -24.13 11.05
C PRO A 66 21.20 -22.62 11.13
N GLU A 67 22.33 -22.19 11.69
CA GLU A 67 22.68 -20.77 11.81
C GLU A 67 22.99 -20.14 10.44
N GLU A 68 23.76 -20.82 9.59
CA GLU A 68 24.06 -20.33 8.24
C GLU A 68 22.80 -20.25 7.39
N ARG A 69 21.91 -21.24 7.51
CA ARG A 69 20.60 -21.21 6.84
C ARG A 69 19.78 -19.98 7.25
N GLN A 70 19.74 -19.67 8.55
CA GLN A 70 19.04 -18.50 9.07
C GLN A 70 19.68 -17.19 8.58
N ARG A 71 21.01 -17.12 8.50
CA ARG A 71 21.73 -15.95 7.95
C ARG A 71 21.38 -15.71 6.47
N ILE A 72 21.32 -16.76 5.66
CA ILE A 72 20.90 -16.66 4.25
C ILE A 72 19.43 -16.21 4.16
N GLU A 73 18.54 -16.79 4.97
CA GLU A 73 17.15 -16.38 5.00
C GLU A 73 17.00 -14.89 5.36
N ALA A 74 17.65 -14.43 6.42
CA ALA A 74 17.68 -13.03 6.83
C ALA A 74 18.25 -12.11 5.74
N MET A 75 19.32 -12.53 5.06
CA MET A 75 19.91 -11.79 3.95
C MET A 75 18.91 -11.63 2.79
N THR A 76 18.23 -12.71 2.38
CA THR A 76 17.23 -12.63 1.29
C THR A 76 16.04 -11.76 1.68
N MET A 77 15.56 -11.82 2.94
CA MET A 77 14.50 -10.94 3.43
C MET A 77 14.95 -9.48 3.41
N ALA A 78 16.20 -9.19 3.81
CA ALA A 78 16.74 -7.84 3.78
C ALA A 78 16.80 -7.26 2.36
N ILE A 79 17.14 -8.08 1.35
CA ILE A 79 17.12 -7.68 -0.06
C ILE A 79 15.70 -7.31 -0.50
N VAL A 80 14.72 -8.19 -0.24
CA VAL A 80 13.31 -7.93 -0.58
C VAL A 80 12.80 -6.66 0.09
N ASN A 81 13.06 -6.49 1.38
CA ASN A 81 12.66 -5.30 2.13
C ASN A 81 13.25 -4.01 1.54
N LYS A 82 14.53 -4.03 1.15
CA LYS A 82 15.20 -2.87 0.51
C LYS A 82 14.60 -2.55 -0.86
N LEU A 83 14.32 -3.55 -1.68
CA LEU A 83 13.71 -3.37 -3.00
C LEU A 83 12.29 -2.80 -2.89
N LEU A 84 11.50 -3.30 -1.94
CA LEU A 84 10.11 -2.88 -1.77
C LEU A 84 9.93 -1.57 -1.01
N HIS A 85 10.96 -1.06 -0.33
CA HIS A 85 10.85 0.15 0.47
C HIS A 85 10.36 1.36 -0.34
N ARG A 86 11.03 1.68 -1.46
CA ARG A 86 10.70 2.85 -2.29
C ARG A 86 9.36 2.72 -3.03
N PRO A 87 9.03 1.60 -3.68
CA PRO A 87 7.71 1.41 -4.30
C PRO A 87 6.56 1.53 -3.31
N ILE A 88 6.67 0.90 -2.13
CA ILE A 88 5.63 0.97 -1.09
C ILE A 88 5.48 2.39 -0.55
N ALA A 89 6.59 3.12 -0.34
CA ALA A 89 6.52 4.51 0.10
C ALA A 89 5.77 5.38 -0.93
N ARG A 90 6.12 5.27 -2.22
CA ARG A 90 5.45 6.02 -3.30
C ARG A 90 3.97 5.72 -3.42
N LEU A 91 3.58 4.46 -3.24
CA LEU A 91 2.19 4.03 -3.21
C LEU A 91 1.42 4.69 -2.05
N LYS A 92 2.01 4.77 -0.85
CA LYS A 92 1.39 5.42 0.31
C LYS A 92 1.28 6.94 0.18
N ASP A 93 2.18 7.56 -0.56
CA ASP A 93 2.20 9.02 -0.79
C ASP A 93 1.15 9.48 -1.83
N GLY A 94 0.28 8.59 -2.30
CA GLY A 94 -0.79 8.93 -3.25
C GLY A 94 -0.31 9.13 -4.69
N ALA A 95 0.85 8.56 -5.07
CA ALA A 95 1.26 8.53 -6.48
C ALA A 95 0.20 7.79 -7.32
N ASP A 96 0.00 8.20 -8.58
CA ASP A 96 -1.05 7.72 -9.48
C ASP A 96 -1.23 6.19 -9.39
N ILE A 97 -2.23 5.80 -8.60
CA ILE A 97 -2.47 4.41 -8.21
C ILE A 97 -2.82 3.59 -9.44
N ALA A 98 -3.45 4.20 -10.45
CA ALA A 98 -3.80 3.52 -11.69
C ALA A 98 -2.54 3.18 -12.51
N LEU A 99 -1.66 4.17 -12.71
CA LEU A 99 -0.37 3.95 -13.38
C LEU A 99 0.49 2.92 -12.64
N TYR A 100 0.57 3.02 -11.32
CA TYR A 100 1.32 2.05 -10.52
C TYR A 100 0.69 0.66 -10.54
N ARG A 101 -0.65 0.54 -10.54
CA ARG A 101 -1.32 -0.74 -10.65
C ARG A 101 -0.95 -1.42 -11.95
N GLU A 102 -0.99 -0.72 -13.08
CA GLU A 102 -0.62 -1.26 -14.39
C GLU A 102 0.85 -1.71 -14.42
N VAL A 103 1.78 -0.83 -14.04
CA VAL A 103 3.22 -1.14 -14.02
C VAL A 103 3.55 -2.28 -13.06
N LEU A 104 2.92 -2.34 -11.89
CA LEU A 104 3.13 -3.41 -10.91
C LEU A 104 2.48 -4.73 -11.36
N SER A 105 1.33 -4.69 -12.03
CA SER A 105 0.73 -5.86 -12.67
C SER A 105 1.65 -6.43 -13.74
N ASP A 106 2.30 -5.59 -14.55
CA ASP A 106 3.26 -6.04 -15.56
C ASP A 106 4.57 -6.59 -14.95
N LEU A 107 5.18 -5.84 -14.03
CA LEU A 107 6.47 -6.22 -13.44
C LEU A 107 6.38 -7.46 -12.53
N PHE A 108 5.24 -7.64 -11.87
CA PHE A 108 5.09 -8.66 -10.83
C PHE A 108 3.95 -9.67 -11.10
N GLY A 109 3.12 -9.46 -12.11
CA GLY A 109 1.99 -10.34 -12.43
C GLY A 109 0.81 -10.20 -11.46
N LEU A 110 0.61 -9.02 -10.87
CA LEU A 110 -0.42 -8.74 -9.87
C LEU A 110 -1.79 -8.52 -10.52
N SER A 111 -2.34 -9.51 -11.23
CA SER A 111 -3.72 -9.44 -11.71
C SER A 111 -4.67 -9.62 -10.53
N SER A 112 -5.49 -8.61 -10.25
CA SER A 112 -6.52 -8.66 -9.21
C SER A 112 -7.69 -9.55 -9.66
N GLU A 113 -7.60 -10.85 -9.43
CA GLU A 113 -8.82 -11.65 -9.26
C GLU A 113 -9.39 -11.32 -7.87
N GLN A 114 -10.37 -10.43 -7.84
CA GLN A 114 -11.28 -10.32 -6.70
C GLN A 114 -12.53 -11.13 -7.03
N PRO A 115 -12.94 -12.10 -6.18
CA PRO A 115 -14.22 -12.76 -6.36
C PRO A 115 -15.33 -11.73 -6.12
N ARG A 116 -16.17 -11.50 -7.13
CA ARG A 116 -17.45 -10.81 -6.95
C ARG A 116 -18.26 -11.59 -5.91
N LYS A 117 -18.60 -10.95 -4.79
CA LYS A 117 -19.76 -11.32 -3.98
C LYS A 117 -20.82 -10.25 -4.15
#